data_AF-A0A524CZQ7-F1
#
_entry.id   AF-A0A524CZQ7-F1
#
_cell.length_a   1.000
_cell.length_b   1.000
_cell.length_c   1.000
_cell.angle_alpha   90.00
_cell.angle_beta   90.00
_cell.angle_gamma   90.00
#
_symmetry.space_group_name_H-M   'P 1'
#
loop_
_entity.id
_entity.type
_entity.pdbx_description
1 polymer ?
#
loop_
_entity_poly.entity_id
_entity_poly.type
_entity_poly.pdbx_seq_one_letter_code
_entity_poly.pdbx_strand_id
1 'polypeptide(L)'
;MEMRNVYHHEEFGLLYDLSHMFLLKNGYDHEDVSVLRTIADFLNWIHIANSVSDKNDPNYGDLHVSMDYPNGNVSPEDLKEFLKILNDIEYESGIGFEYMPRDRQLSESVVNIAIAGFEEARQQIDVNYALGSYRFKTRRFLPEKIFYMITEEKKNNIDQILAEEYRNRVKRPHPWEGNIVIIAADHPARRVTNVGSDPIAMGDRQQYLGRIIRLLMAEDIDGIMATPDIMDDLMILNYLLKQHEGSSFMDNKILIGCTNRGGLSGSRYEMDDLVTAYTIEDIHRLGLDGAKMMFRLDLETNMARYSQRTLESCSKMIRQCNQYNMPVFLEPLTVERQNDGSYSVKLTADDLIKTIGIATALGGRSSNIWLKIPYVKDYEYVVRSTANPILMLGGESTGNPTDTLENFEKGVGAGKNVKGCLVGRNLLYPGFDDPKAVGLAVAKIIKENWNTEDAVKLLAENRGKDMDFLTSTIMGISYTSGDLGYL
;
A
#
# COMPACT_ATOMS: atom_id res chain seq x y z
N MET A 1 -30.67 14.25 20.39
CA MET A 1 -30.27 15.57 19.83
C MET A 1 -30.79 16.75 20.62
N GLU A 2 -32.11 16.92 20.79
CA GLU A 2 -32.67 18.11 21.45
C GLU A 2 -32.19 18.29 22.91
N MET A 3 -32.15 17.20 23.69
CA MET A 3 -31.65 17.20 25.08
C MET A 3 -30.19 17.70 25.22
N ARG A 4 -29.29 17.34 24.28
CA ARG A 4 -27.89 17.78 24.32
C ARG A 4 -27.74 19.19 23.76
N ASN A 5 -28.29 19.44 22.57
CA ASN A 5 -27.98 20.64 21.79
C ASN A 5 -28.82 21.87 22.20
N VAL A 6 -30.04 21.65 22.69
CA VAL A 6 -30.98 22.73 23.08
C VAL A 6 -31.01 22.90 24.59
N TYR A 7 -31.02 21.80 25.34
CA TYR A 7 -31.10 21.83 26.80
C TYR A 7 -29.74 21.68 27.50
N HIS A 8 -28.64 21.63 26.74
CA HIS A 8 -27.25 21.61 27.24
C HIS A 8 -26.94 20.48 28.25
N HIS A 9 -27.63 19.34 28.14
CA HIS A 9 -27.32 18.14 28.92
C HIS A 9 -26.26 17.30 28.21
N GLU A 10 -24.99 17.71 28.28
CA GLU A 10 -23.88 17.07 27.57
C GLU A 10 -23.65 15.60 27.98
N GLU A 11 -24.03 15.24 29.22
CA GLU A 11 -23.95 13.88 29.79
C GLU A 11 -25.04 12.91 29.27
N PHE A 12 -26.06 13.42 28.58
CA PHE A 12 -27.15 12.59 28.06
C PHE A 12 -26.73 11.95 26.73
N GLY A 13 -26.67 10.62 26.67
CA GLY A 13 -26.34 9.89 25.45
C GLY A 13 -27.03 8.53 25.36
N LEU A 14 -26.69 7.80 24.31
CA LEU A 14 -27.26 6.52 23.95
C LEU A 14 -26.39 5.38 24.49
N LEU A 15 -27.05 4.34 24.96
CA LEU A 15 -26.48 3.00 25.09
C LEU A 15 -26.89 2.20 23.86
N TYR A 16 -25.93 1.58 23.19
CA TYR A 16 -26.24 0.63 22.12
C TYR A 16 -25.95 -0.80 22.58
N ASP A 17 -26.91 -1.69 22.36
CA ASP A 17 -26.83 -3.10 22.72
C ASP A 17 -26.72 -3.96 21.45
N LEU A 18 -25.60 -4.67 21.31
CA LEU A 18 -25.34 -5.55 20.17
C LEU A 18 -26.38 -6.67 20.04
N SER A 19 -26.92 -7.21 21.14
CA SER A 19 -27.87 -8.32 21.08
C SER A 19 -29.23 -7.87 20.53
N HIS A 20 -29.62 -6.61 20.76
CA HIS A 20 -30.91 -6.06 20.32
C HIS A 20 -31.00 -5.88 18.82
N MET A 21 -29.86 -5.68 18.15
CA MET A 21 -29.77 -5.52 16.71
C MET A 21 -30.55 -6.61 15.94
N PHE A 22 -30.49 -7.85 16.42
CA PHE A 22 -31.17 -9.01 15.82
C PHE A 22 -32.66 -9.13 16.15
N LEU A 23 -33.11 -8.45 17.21
CA LEU A 23 -34.50 -8.47 17.67
C LEU A 23 -35.29 -7.28 17.11
N LEU A 24 -34.61 -6.18 16.80
CA LEU A 24 -35.17 -5.00 16.15
C LEU A 24 -35.35 -5.26 14.66
N LYS A 25 -36.57 -5.04 14.16
CA LYS A 25 -36.92 -5.22 12.74
C LYS A 25 -37.40 -3.91 12.14
N ASN A 26 -36.81 -3.52 11.01
CA ASN A 26 -37.27 -2.39 10.22
C ASN A 26 -37.83 -2.90 8.88
N GLY A 27 -39.04 -3.50 8.94
CA GLY A 27 -39.62 -4.19 7.79
C GLY A 27 -39.23 -5.68 7.76
N TYR A 28 -38.56 -6.14 6.69
CA TYR A 28 -38.19 -7.55 6.52
C TYR A 28 -36.81 -7.92 7.08
N ASP A 29 -35.92 -6.94 7.27
CA ASP A 29 -34.55 -7.15 7.74
C ASP A 29 -34.34 -6.61 9.16
N HIS A 30 -33.38 -7.18 9.89
CA HIS A 30 -32.94 -6.68 11.18
C HIS A 30 -32.01 -5.46 11.02
N GLU A 31 -31.77 -4.74 12.11
CA GLU A 31 -30.80 -3.64 12.12
C GLU A 31 -29.38 -4.16 11.82
N ASP A 32 -28.49 -3.30 11.34
CA ASP A 32 -27.11 -3.67 11.05
C ASP A 32 -26.13 -2.71 11.73
N VAL A 33 -24.90 -3.18 11.94
CA VAL A 33 -23.85 -2.47 12.70
C VAL A 33 -23.51 -1.09 12.13
N SER A 34 -23.87 -0.76 10.88
CA SER A 34 -23.68 0.57 10.30
C SER A 34 -24.43 1.68 11.03
N VAL A 35 -25.49 1.35 11.79
CA VAL A 35 -26.22 2.34 12.60
C VAL A 35 -25.31 3.07 13.57
N LEU A 36 -24.28 2.41 14.11
CA LEU A 36 -23.31 3.00 15.03
C LEU A 36 -22.66 4.26 14.44
N ARG A 37 -22.41 4.29 13.12
CA ARG A 37 -21.87 5.47 12.44
C ARG A 37 -22.82 6.65 12.45
N THR A 38 -24.12 6.39 12.40
CA THR A 38 -25.17 7.41 12.41
C THR A 38 -25.35 8.02 13.80
N ILE A 39 -25.12 7.22 14.85
CA ILE A 39 -25.32 7.63 16.23
C ILE A 39 -24.01 7.91 16.98
N ALA A 40 -22.86 7.88 16.30
CA ALA A 40 -21.52 7.99 16.88
C ALA A 40 -21.39 9.15 17.88
N ASP A 41 -21.76 10.36 17.47
CA ASP A 41 -21.69 11.57 18.30
C ASP A 41 -22.55 11.50 19.58
N PHE A 42 -23.49 10.56 19.67
CA PHE A 42 -24.42 10.39 20.77
C PHE A 42 -24.17 9.13 21.61
N LEU A 43 -23.23 8.27 21.25
CA LEU A 43 -22.94 7.03 21.97
C LEU A 43 -22.14 7.30 23.25
N ASN A 44 -22.69 6.90 24.40
CA ASN A 44 -22.01 6.99 25.70
C ASN A 44 -21.60 5.61 26.24
N TRP A 45 -22.33 4.56 25.88
CA TRP A 45 -22.09 3.21 26.40
C TRP A 45 -22.36 2.15 25.35
N ILE A 46 -21.53 1.11 25.34
CA ILE A 46 -21.75 -0.08 24.52
C ILE A 46 -22.03 -1.27 25.42
N HIS A 47 -23.07 -2.00 25.08
CA HIS A 47 -23.42 -3.25 25.73
C HIS A 47 -23.26 -4.41 24.74
N ILE A 48 -22.55 -5.45 25.16
CA ILE A 48 -22.30 -6.66 24.39
C ILE A 48 -22.91 -7.84 25.14
N ALA A 49 -23.96 -8.40 24.57
CA ALA A 49 -24.66 -9.60 25.04
C ALA A 49 -25.02 -10.48 23.84
N ASN A 50 -25.72 -11.60 24.07
CA ASN A 50 -26.22 -12.47 23.00
C ASN A 50 -27.73 -12.76 23.15
N SER A 51 -28.48 -12.63 22.07
CA SER A 51 -29.91 -12.87 21.99
C SER A 51 -30.22 -14.11 21.15
N VAL A 52 -31.46 -14.61 21.20
CA VAL A 52 -31.91 -15.77 20.41
C VAL A 52 -33.16 -15.39 19.61
N SER A 53 -33.10 -15.54 18.28
CA SER A 53 -34.21 -15.17 17.38
C SER A 53 -35.23 -16.29 17.14
N ASP A 54 -34.87 -17.56 17.35
CA ASP A 54 -35.80 -18.68 17.15
C ASP A 54 -36.83 -18.73 18.28
N LYS A 55 -38.10 -18.55 17.92
CA LYS A 55 -39.24 -18.58 18.85
C LYS A 55 -39.47 -19.94 19.49
N ASN A 56 -38.93 -21.01 18.93
CA ASN A 56 -39.05 -22.36 19.48
C ASN A 56 -37.94 -22.69 20.48
N ASP A 57 -36.90 -21.86 20.57
CA ASP A 57 -35.82 -22.04 21.53
C ASP A 57 -36.30 -21.64 22.95
N PRO A 58 -36.03 -22.44 23.99
CA PRO A 58 -36.42 -22.12 25.36
C PRO A 58 -35.79 -20.82 25.89
N ASN A 59 -34.71 -20.36 25.27
CA ASN A 59 -34.02 -19.10 25.57
C ASN A 59 -34.33 -17.99 24.54
N TYR A 60 -35.45 -18.09 23.81
CA TYR A 60 -35.91 -17.04 22.87
C TYR A 60 -35.93 -15.64 23.51
N GLY A 61 -35.41 -14.65 22.78
CA GLY A 61 -35.39 -13.24 23.15
C GLY A 61 -34.04 -12.74 23.64
N ASP A 62 -34.06 -11.63 24.39
CA ASP A 62 -32.87 -10.99 24.95
C ASP A 62 -32.57 -11.54 26.35
N LEU A 63 -32.18 -12.82 26.40
CA LEU A 63 -31.93 -13.55 27.65
C LEU A 63 -30.43 -13.72 27.97
N HIS A 64 -29.59 -13.03 27.19
CA HIS A 64 -28.13 -12.92 27.35
C HIS A 64 -27.46 -14.28 27.49
N VAL A 65 -27.77 -15.20 26.58
CA VAL A 65 -27.14 -16.52 26.56
C VAL A 65 -25.62 -16.40 26.36
N SER A 66 -24.85 -17.39 26.82
CA SER A 66 -23.40 -17.41 26.59
C SER A 66 -23.06 -17.28 25.09
N MET A 67 -21.91 -16.70 24.77
CA MET A 67 -21.47 -16.48 23.38
C MET A 67 -21.32 -17.80 22.58
N ASP A 68 -21.01 -18.91 23.25
CA ASP A 68 -20.92 -20.24 22.66
C ASP A 68 -22.27 -20.97 22.55
N TYR A 69 -23.39 -20.32 22.90
CA TYR A 69 -24.71 -20.92 22.79
C TYR A 69 -25.07 -21.16 21.31
N PRO A 70 -25.38 -22.40 20.89
CA PRO A 70 -25.51 -22.74 19.46
C PRO A 70 -26.55 -21.94 18.68
N ASN A 71 -27.62 -21.49 19.34
CA ASN A 71 -28.71 -20.72 18.71
C ASN A 71 -28.62 -19.21 19.02
N GLY A 72 -27.49 -18.75 19.57
CA GLY A 72 -27.23 -17.33 19.79
C GLY A 72 -27.06 -16.59 18.47
N ASN A 73 -27.57 -15.36 18.39
CA ASN A 73 -27.49 -14.53 17.20
C ASN A 73 -26.11 -13.90 16.99
N VAL A 74 -25.45 -13.48 18.06
CA VAL A 74 -24.14 -12.81 17.98
C VAL A 74 -23.07 -13.87 17.80
N SER A 75 -22.57 -13.99 16.57
CA SER A 75 -21.41 -14.82 16.25
C SER A 75 -20.08 -14.07 16.49
N PRO A 76 -18.93 -14.77 16.48
CA PRO A 76 -17.62 -14.11 16.48
C PRO A 76 -17.44 -13.12 15.33
N GLU A 77 -18.03 -13.40 14.15
CA GLU A 77 -17.97 -12.51 13.00
C GLU A 77 -18.78 -11.23 13.20
N ASP A 78 -19.97 -11.33 13.83
CA ASP A 78 -20.79 -10.16 14.18
C ASP A 78 -20.07 -9.27 15.19
N LEU A 79 -19.44 -9.89 16.22
CA LEU A 79 -18.63 -9.16 17.18
C LEU A 79 -17.45 -8.46 16.51
N LYS A 80 -16.74 -9.14 15.60
CA LYS A 80 -15.63 -8.55 14.85
C LYS A 80 -16.07 -7.34 14.04
N GLU A 81 -17.12 -7.44 13.22
CA GLU A 81 -17.63 -6.30 12.44
C GLU A 81 -18.13 -5.17 13.35
N PHE A 82 -18.72 -5.49 14.50
CA PHE A 82 -19.12 -4.50 15.49
C PHE A 82 -17.91 -3.75 16.07
N LEU A 83 -16.86 -4.45 16.51
CA LEU A 83 -15.64 -3.83 17.04
C LEU A 83 -14.89 -3.01 15.99
N LYS A 84 -14.88 -3.47 14.74
CA LYS A 84 -14.32 -2.71 13.61
C LYS A 84 -15.03 -1.38 13.43
N ILE A 85 -16.36 -1.35 13.52
CA ILE A 85 -17.11 -0.09 13.41
C ILE A 85 -16.88 0.79 14.63
N LEU A 86 -16.81 0.24 15.85
CA LEU A 86 -16.45 1.00 17.04
C LEU A 86 -15.07 1.66 16.91
N ASN A 87 -14.09 0.93 16.38
CA ASN A 87 -12.76 1.47 16.10
C ASN A 87 -12.81 2.55 15.00
N ASP A 88 -13.57 2.32 13.92
CA ASP A 88 -13.75 3.29 12.84
C ASP A 88 -14.41 4.60 13.29
N ILE A 89 -15.30 4.57 14.28
CA ILE A 89 -15.92 5.78 14.83
C ILE A 89 -15.12 6.36 16.00
N GLU A 90 -13.91 5.84 16.26
CA GLU A 90 -13.04 6.28 17.35
C GLU A 90 -13.75 6.26 18.71
N TYR A 91 -14.51 5.20 19.00
CA TYR A 91 -15.25 5.07 20.25
C TYR A 91 -14.31 4.77 21.44
N GLU A 92 -14.25 5.69 22.40
CA GLU A 92 -13.35 5.61 23.56
C GLU A 92 -14.06 5.39 24.92
N SER A 93 -15.41 5.33 24.92
CA SER A 93 -16.19 5.21 26.16
C SER A 93 -16.35 3.76 26.64
N GLY A 94 -17.11 3.54 27.72
CA GLY A 94 -17.21 2.25 28.38
C GLY A 94 -17.95 1.17 27.58
N ILE A 95 -17.35 -0.03 27.53
CA ILE A 95 -17.94 -1.25 26.98
C ILE A 95 -18.25 -2.22 28.12
N GLY A 96 -19.50 -2.65 28.24
CA GLY A 96 -19.95 -3.66 29.20
C GLY A 96 -20.36 -4.96 28.52
N PHE A 97 -20.12 -6.08 29.18
CA PHE A 97 -20.56 -7.41 28.76
C PHE A 97 -21.59 -7.97 29.74
N GLU A 98 -22.66 -8.57 29.24
CA GLU A 98 -23.65 -9.27 30.06
C GLU A 98 -23.99 -10.63 29.47
N TYR A 99 -23.81 -11.66 30.31
CA TYR A 99 -24.13 -13.03 29.97
C TYR A 99 -24.68 -13.74 31.20
N MET A 100 -25.79 -14.46 31.01
CA MET A 100 -26.49 -15.23 32.03
C MET A 100 -26.13 -16.72 31.90
N PRO A 101 -25.40 -17.31 32.86
CA PRO A 101 -25.13 -18.75 32.86
C PRO A 101 -26.43 -19.56 32.91
N ARG A 102 -26.51 -20.63 32.11
CA ARG A 102 -27.68 -21.51 32.03
C ARG A 102 -27.34 -22.95 32.43
N ASP A 103 -28.35 -23.66 32.91
CA ASP A 103 -28.27 -25.05 33.33
C ASP A 103 -27.14 -25.35 34.33
N ARG A 104 -26.05 -25.97 33.86
CA ARG A 104 -24.88 -26.36 34.65
C ARG A 104 -23.63 -25.54 34.29
N GLN A 105 -23.79 -24.45 33.54
CA GLN A 105 -22.68 -23.55 33.24
C GLN A 105 -22.19 -22.85 34.51
N LEU A 106 -20.88 -22.80 34.68
CA LEU A 106 -20.24 -22.00 35.71
C LEU A 106 -20.10 -20.56 35.21
N SER A 107 -20.35 -19.57 36.06
CA SER A 107 -20.19 -18.15 35.71
C SER A 107 -18.79 -17.84 35.18
N GLU A 108 -17.76 -18.42 35.79
CA GLU A 108 -16.36 -18.25 35.37
C GLU A 108 -16.13 -18.77 33.94
N SER A 109 -16.75 -19.89 33.57
CA SER A 109 -16.64 -20.44 32.21
C SER A 109 -17.26 -19.49 31.17
N VAL A 110 -18.45 -18.94 31.47
CA VAL A 110 -19.14 -18.00 30.57
C VAL A 110 -18.31 -16.72 30.39
N VAL A 111 -17.75 -16.17 31.47
CA VAL A 111 -16.86 -14.99 31.41
C VAL A 111 -15.61 -15.27 30.58
N ASN A 112 -14.95 -16.43 30.78
CA ASN A 112 -13.75 -16.78 30.02
C ASN A 112 -14.04 -16.93 28.51
N ILE A 113 -15.21 -17.46 28.15
CA ILE A 113 -15.64 -17.57 26.74
C ILE A 113 -15.84 -16.17 26.14
N ALA A 114 -16.52 -15.27 26.85
CA ALA A 114 -16.72 -13.90 26.40
C ALA A 114 -15.40 -13.14 26.22
N ILE A 115 -14.47 -13.27 27.18
CA ILE A 115 -13.13 -12.68 27.08
C ILE A 115 -12.41 -13.25 25.86
N ALA A 116 -12.41 -14.57 25.67
CA ALA A 116 -11.75 -15.20 24.53
C ALA A 116 -12.32 -14.71 23.19
N GLY A 117 -13.64 -14.63 23.06
CA GLY A 117 -14.29 -14.13 21.84
C GLY A 117 -14.01 -12.65 21.57
N PHE A 118 -14.00 -11.80 22.61
CA PHE A 118 -13.62 -10.40 22.47
C PHE A 118 -12.15 -10.22 22.10
N GLU A 119 -11.25 -10.98 22.74
CA GLU A 119 -9.82 -10.97 22.43
C GLU A 119 -9.55 -11.42 20.99
N GLU A 120 -10.21 -12.49 20.55
CA GLU A 120 -10.14 -12.97 19.17
C GLU A 120 -10.64 -11.91 18.18
N ALA A 121 -11.80 -11.31 18.44
CA ALA A 121 -12.39 -10.30 17.56
C ALA A 121 -11.52 -9.03 17.50
N ARG A 122 -11.06 -8.50 18.63
CA ARG A 122 -10.28 -7.25 18.67
C ARG A 122 -8.88 -7.40 18.06
N GLN A 123 -8.34 -8.61 18.01
CA GLN A 123 -7.01 -8.89 17.46
C GLN A 123 -7.04 -9.11 15.94
N GLN A 124 -8.23 -9.19 15.32
CA GLN A 124 -8.34 -9.33 13.87
C GLN A 124 -7.69 -8.14 13.14
N ILE A 125 -7.06 -8.45 12.00
CA ILE A 125 -6.30 -7.49 11.20
C ILE A 125 -7.20 -6.35 10.69
N ASP A 126 -8.42 -6.66 10.26
CA ASP A 126 -9.38 -5.68 9.76
C ASP A 126 -9.93 -4.75 10.86
N VAL A 127 -10.05 -5.23 12.09
CA VAL A 127 -10.37 -4.41 13.27
C VAL A 127 -9.20 -3.49 13.60
N ASN A 128 -7.97 -3.99 13.68
CA ASN A 128 -6.79 -3.17 13.98
C ASN A 128 -6.45 -2.16 12.87
N TYR A 129 -6.80 -2.49 11.61
CA TYR A 129 -6.59 -1.59 10.47
C TYR A 129 -7.57 -0.43 10.41
N ALA A 130 -8.75 -0.56 11.01
CA ALA A 130 -9.91 0.33 10.87
C ALA A 130 -9.50 1.78 10.57
N LEU A 131 -9.96 2.27 9.41
CA LEU A 131 -9.51 3.55 8.87
C LEU A 131 -10.28 4.72 9.47
N GLY A 132 -11.51 4.46 9.90
CA GLY A 132 -12.45 5.45 10.38
C GLY A 132 -12.77 6.55 9.38
N SER A 133 -12.82 7.78 9.87
CA SER A 133 -13.09 8.96 9.04
C SER A 133 -11.86 9.47 8.27
N TYR A 134 -10.69 8.86 8.50
CA TYR A 134 -9.44 9.32 7.91
C TYR A 134 -9.46 9.19 6.39
N ARG A 135 -8.96 10.23 5.73
CA ARG A 135 -8.72 10.23 4.29
C ARG A 135 -7.49 11.03 3.96
N PHE A 136 -6.47 10.36 3.42
CA PHE A 136 -5.28 11.02 2.93
C PHE A 136 -5.64 11.98 1.79
N LYS A 137 -5.28 13.25 1.97
CA LYS A 137 -5.47 14.32 0.98
C LYS A 137 -4.12 14.87 0.59
N THR A 138 -3.62 14.49 -0.59
CA THR A 138 -2.30 14.92 -1.06
C THR A 138 -2.12 16.43 -1.11
N ARG A 139 -3.18 17.20 -1.43
CA ARG A 139 -3.15 18.66 -1.42
C ARG A 139 -2.82 19.28 -0.06
N ARG A 140 -3.07 18.55 1.04
CA ARG A 140 -2.55 18.95 2.34
C ARG A 140 -1.02 18.82 2.31
N PHE A 141 -0.51 17.61 2.08
CA PHE A 141 0.93 17.38 2.11
C PHE A 141 1.76 18.16 1.07
N LEU A 142 1.35 18.17 -0.20
CA LEU A 142 2.00 18.90 -1.30
C LEU A 142 0.98 19.85 -1.95
N PRO A 143 0.75 21.07 -1.43
CA PRO A 143 -0.20 22.00 -2.03
C PRO A 143 0.15 22.37 -3.48
N GLU A 144 -0.86 22.80 -4.25
CA GLU A 144 -0.69 23.20 -5.66
C GLU A 144 0.34 24.31 -5.81
N LYS A 145 0.42 25.22 -4.83
CA LYS A 145 1.43 26.29 -4.82
C LYS A 145 2.86 25.75 -4.85
N ILE A 146 3.19 24.74 -4.03
CA ILE A 146 4.53 24.10 -4.05
C ILE A 146 4.70 23.31 -5.35
N PHE A 147 3.67 22.57 -5.79
CA PHE A 147 3.72 21.83 -7.04
C PHE A 147 4.04 22.73 -8.25
N TYR A 148 3.45 23.93 -8.33
CA TYR A 148 3.72 24.85 -9.44
C TYR A 148 5.09 25.53 -9.35
N MET A 149 5.76 25.56 -8.20
CA MET A 149 7.16 25.99 -8.12
C MET A 149 8.07 25.10 -8.96
N ILE A 150 7.75 23.81 -9.10
CA ILE A 150 8.49 22.89 -9.99
C ILE A 150 8.46 23.40 -11.43
N THR A 151 7.31 23.86 -11.91
CA THR A 151 7.16 24.40 -13.26
C THR A 151 8.02 25.64 -13.47
N GLU A 152 8.07 26.52 -12.49
CA GLU A 152 8.91 27.73 -12.55
C GLU A 152 10.40 27.37 -12.58
N GLU A 153 10.84 26.44 -11.73
CA GLU A 153 12.23 25.98 -11.73
C GLU A 153 12.59 25.23 -13.02
N LYS A 154 11.67 24.42 -13.55
CA LYS A 154 11.85 23.74 -14.85
C LYS A 154 12.09 24.72 -15.99
N LYS A 155 11.38 25.85 -15.98
CA LYS A 155 11.48 26.88 -17.01
C LYS A 155 12.76 27.71 -16.90
N ASN A 156 13.18 28.00 -15.67
CA ASN A 156 14.20 29.03 -15.43
C ASN A 156 15.58 28.46 -15.09
N ASN A 157 15.64 27.32 -14.38
CA ASN A 157 16.86 26.90 -13.67
C ASN A 157 17.20 25.40 -13.80
N ILE A 158 16.45 24.61 -14.59
CA ILE A 158 16.54 23.13 -14.59
C ILE A 158 17.95 22.57 -14.78
N ASP A 159 18.71 23.05 -15.77
CA ASP A 159 20.03 22.50 -16.08
C ASP A 159 21.00 22.71 -14.91
N GLN A 160 20.93 23.87 -14.25
CA GLN A 160 21.74 24.18 -13.09
C GLN A 160 21.36 23.30 -11.91
N ILE A 161 20.06 23.21 -11.60
CA ILE A 161 19.54 22.44 -10.48
C ILE A 161 19.91 20.96 -10.63
N LEU A 162 19.63 20.35 -11.79
CA LEU A 162 19.94 18.95 -12.02
C LEU A 162 21.46 18.69 -11.95
N ALA A 163 22.28 19.55 -12.57
CA ALA A 163 23.73 19.41 -12.52
C ALA A 163 24.28 19.51 -11.08
N GLU A 164 23.70 20.36 -10.24
CA GLU A 164 24.08 20.49 -8.83
C GLU A 164 23.62 19.29 -8.00
N GLU A 165 22.35 18.91 -8.09
CA GLU A 165 21.76 17.82 -7.31
C GLU A 165 22.41 16.47 -7.64
N TYR A 166 22.62 16.13 -8.91
CA TYR A 166 23.30 14.87 -9.27
C TYR A 166 24.78 14.86 -8.86
N ARG A 167 25.48 16.00 -8.93
CA ARG A 167 26.90 16.09 -8.54
C ARG A 167 27.08 15.97 -7.03
N ASN A 168 26.19 16.60 -6.26
CA ASN A 168 26.31 16.69 -4.81
C ASN A 168 25.55 15.59 -4.07
N ARG A 169 24.79 14.73 -4.78
CA ARG A 169 24.02 13.64 -4.18
C ARG A 169 24.90 12.77 -3.29
N VAL A 170 24.51 12.64 -2.02
CA VAL A 170 25.12 11.69 -1.11
C VAL A 170 24.59 10.29 -1.43
N LYS A 171 25.45 9.45 -1.99
CA LYS A 171 25.12 8.05 -2.27
C LYS A 171 25.23 7.19 -1.03
N ARG A 172 24.35 6.21 -0.91
CA ARG A 172 24.45 5.14 0.07
C ARG A 172 25.71 4.30 -0.21
N PRO A 173 26.61 4.05 0.75
CA PRO A 173 27.85 3.31 0.52
C PRO A 173 27.64 1.84 0.11
N HIS A 174 26.72 1.13 0.77
CA HIS A 174 26.42 -0.28 0.50
C HIS A 174 24.94 -0.47 0.16
N PRO A 175 24.49 -0.02 -1.03
CA PRO A 175 23.06 0.06 -1.35
C PRO A 175 22.36 -1.29 -1.49
N TRP A 176 23.13 -2.36 -1.61
CA TRP A 176 22.62 -3.71 -1.87
C TRP A 176 22.82 -4.67 -0.69
N GLU A 177 23.27 -4.16 0.46
CA GLU A 177 23.38 -4.94 1.69
C GLU A 177 22.03 -4.98 2.42
N GLY A 178 21.56 -6.18 2.76
CA GLY A 178 20.28 -6.39 3.44
C GLY A 178 19.07 -6.42 2.52
N ASN A 179 17.89 -6.26 3.12
CA ASN A 179 16.62 -6.19 2.42
C ASN A 179 16.27 -4.72 2.14
N ILE A 180 15.71 -4.44 0.95
CA ILE A 180 15.43 -3.08 0.48
C ILE A 180 13.96 -2.86 0.13
N VAL A 181 13.48 -1.65 0.35
CA VAL A 181 12.13 -1.19 -0.03
C VAL A 181 12.25 -0.03 -1.01
N ILE A 182 11.87 -0.26 -2.26
CA ILE A 182 11.99 0.71 -3.35
C ILE A 182 10.60 1.06 -3.91
N ILE A 183 10.33 2.35 -4.10
CA ILE A 183 9.10 2.84 -4.74
C ILE A 183 9.21 2.66 -6.26
N ALA A 184 8.13 2.22 -6.93
CA ALA A 184 8.04 2.12 -8.38
C ALA A 184 7.16 3.23 -8.96
N ALA A 185 7.76 4.16 -9.72
CA ALA A 185 7.12 5.38 -10.19
C ALA A 185 7.15 5.58 -11.72
N ASP A 186 6.94 4.52 -12.51
CA ASP A 186 7.11 4.54 -13.98
C ASP A 186 5.86 4.12 -14.77
N HIS A 187 4.72 3.96 -14.10
CA HIS A 187 3.48 3.44 -14.70
C HIS A 187 2.85 4.41 -15.72
N PRO A 188 2.74 5.74 -15.45
CA PRO A 188 2.13 6.67 -16.40
C PRO A 188 2.81 6.67 -17.77
N ALA A 189 4.15 6.52 -17.80
CA ALA A 189 4.92 6.46 -19.04
C ALA A 189 4.59 5.23 -19.92
N ARG A 190 3.91 4.21 -19.36
CA ARG A 190 3.40 3.04 -20.10
C ARG A 190 1.93 3.19 -20.52
N ARG A 191 1.29 4.34 -20.31
CA ARG A 191 -0.18 4.51 -20.44
C ARG A 191 -0.95 3.67 -19.41
N VAL A 192 -0.34 3.43 -18.25
CA VAL A 192 -1.02 2.82 -17.09
C VAL A 192 -1.22 3.91 -16.05
N THR A 193 -2.44 4.44 -15.99
CA THR A 193 -2.81 5.54 -15.11
C THR A 193 -3.91 5.19 -14.11
N ASN A 194 -4.48 3.99 -14.22
CA ASN A 194 -5.63 3.59 -13.43
C ASN A 194 -5.26 3.17 -12.01
N VAL A 195 -6.16 3.46 -11.07
CA VAL A 195 -6.11 2.99 -9.68
C VAL A 195 -7.54 2.57 -9.31
N GLY A 196 -7.75 1.28 -9.04
CA GLY A 196 -9.10 0.75 -8.86
C GLY A 196 -9.98 1.09 -10.07
N SER A 197 -11.13 1.72 -9.81
CA SER A 197 -12.09 2.14 -10.84
C SER A 197 -11.78 3.48 -11.51
N ASP A 198 -10.85 4.29 -10.98
CA ASP A 198 -10.45 5.56 -11.59
C ASP A 198 -9.43 5.30 -12.70
N PRO A 199 -9.75 5.57 -13.98
CA PRO A 199 -8.85 5.26 -15.10
C PRO A 199 -7.62 6.18 -15.20
N ILE A 200 -7.61 7.32 -14.50
CA ILE A 200 -6.60 8.37 -14.67
C ILE A 200 -6.00 8.88 -13.37
N ALA A 201 -6.23 8.22 -12.23
CA ALA A 201 -5.73 8.64 -10.91
C ALA A 201 -4.21 8.91 -10.82
N MET A 202 -3.36 8.15 -11.53
CA MET A 202 -1.92 8.41 -11.61
C MET A 202 -1.53 9.44 -12.67
N GLY A 203 -2.48 9.90 -13.48
CA GLY A 203 -2.30 10.98 -14.44
C GLY A 203 -2.25 12.36 -13.78
N ASP A 204 -2.82 12.51 -12.59
CA ASP A 204 -2.65 13.71 -11.77
C ASP A 204 -1.22 13.73 -11.17
N ARG A 205 -0.35 14.52 -11.79
CA ARG A 205 1.06 14.62 -11.40
C ARG A 205 1.24 15.16 -9.98
N GLN A 206 0.39 16.09 -9.51
CA GLN A 206 0.48 16.63 -8.16
C GLN A 206 0.17 15.53 -7.13
N GLN A 207 -0.90 14.76 -7.37
CA GLN A 207 -1.24 13.62 -6.54
C GLN A 207 -0.13 12.57 -6.54
N TYR A 208 0.40 12.24 -7.72
CA TYR A 208 1.41 11.21 -7.87
C TYR A 208 2.72 11.58 -7.16
N LEU A 209 3.25 12.78 -7.40
CA LEU A 209 4.47 13.28 -6.76
C LEU A 209 4.32 13.40 -5.25
N GLY A 210 3.20 13.97 -4.77
CA GLY A 210 2.98 14.12 -3.34
C GLY A 210 2.99 12.78 -2.59
N ARG A 211 2.46 11.71 -3.22
CA ARG A 211 2.49 10.35 -2.68
C ARG A 211 3.88 9.71 -2.72
N ILE A 212 4.64 9.95 -3.79
CA ILE A 212 6.03 9.49 -3.91
C ILE A 212 6.89 10.12 -2.81
N ILE A 213 6.81 11.43 -2.63
CA ILE A 213 7.61 12.16 -1.63
C ILE A 213 7.18 11.74 -0.23
N ARG A 214 5.86 11.62 0.00
CA ARG A 214 5.31 11.16 1.28
C ARG A 214 5.93 9.83 1.73
N LEU A 215 6.15 8.91 0.80
CA LEU A 215 6.88 7.66 1.04
C LEU A 215 8.40 7.85 1.18
N LEU A 216 9.06 8.60 0.28
CA LEU A 216 10.51 8.80 0.32
C LEU A 216 10.99 9.44 1.63
N MET A 217 10.14 10.23 2.26
CA MET A 217 10.40 10.86 3.55
C MET A 217 10.29 9.89 4.74
N ALA A 218 9.83 8.65 4.56
CA ALA A 218 9.99 7.61 5.57
C ALA A 218 11.44 7.12 5.59
N GLU A 219 12.00 6.99 6.80
CA GLU A 219 13.40 6.60 7.03
C GLU A 219 13.71 5.23 6.42
N ASP A 220 12.80 4.27 6.61
CA ASP A 220 13.00 2.88 6.19
C ASP A 220 12.73 2.62 4.69
N ILE A 221 12.29 3.64 3.94
CA ILE A 221 12.14 3.56 2.48
C ILE A 221 13.49 3.86 1.81
N ASP A 222 14.03 2.87 1.11
CA ASP A 222 15.42 2.90 0.65
C ASP A 222 15.64 3.69 -0.63
N GLY A 223 14.60 3.93 -1.42
CA GLY A 223 14.74 4.72 -2.64
C GLY A 223 13.59 4.58 -3.63
N ILE A 224 13.88 4.90 -4.89
CA ILE A 224 12.89 4.96 -5.97
C ILE A 224 13.46 4.46 -7.29
N MET A 225 12.59 3.78 -8.03
CA MET A 225 12.74 3.48 -9.44
C MET A 225 11.76 4.32 -10.25
N ALA A 226 12.24 5.12 -11.19
CA ALA A 226 11.43 6.11 -11.89
C ALA A 226 11.86 6.36 -13.34
N THR A 227 10.97 7.00 -14.09
CA THR A 227 11.27 7.60 -15.41
C THR A 227 11.91 8.98 -15.27
N PRO A 228 12.55 9.52 -16.33
CA PRO A 228 13.28 10.79 -16.24
C PRO A 228 12.45 11.96 -15.73
N ASP A 229 11.21 12.09 -16.21
CA ASP A 229 10.29 13.16 -15.82
C ASP A 229 10.01 13.22 -14.31
N ILE A 230 9.86 12.05 -13.69
CA ILE A 230 9.66 11.93 -12.24
C ILE A 230 10.95 12.23 -11.49
N MET A 231 12.09 11.70 -11.96
CA MET A 231 13.37 11.92 -11.30
C MET A 231 13.72 13.42 -11.28
N ASP A 232 13.50 14.11 -12.40
CA ASP A 232 13.74 15.56 -12.50
C ASP A 232 12.83 16.36 -11.55
N ASP A 233 11.54 16.02 -11.48
CA ASP A 233 10.59 16.63 -10.54
C ASP A 233 11.05 16.46 -9.08
N LEU A 234 11.55 15.28 -8.72
CA LEU A 234 12.05 14.99 -7.37
C LEU A 234 13.33 15.75 -7.05
N MET A 235 14.27 15.88 -8.00
CA MET A 235 15.48 16.67 -7.80
C MET A 235 15.17 18.15 -7.60
N ILE A 236 14.21 18.70 -8.35
CA ILE A 236 13.76 20.08 -8.16
C ILE A 236 13.13 20.27 -6.78
N LEU A 237 12.25 19.36 -6.35
CA LEU A 237 11.65 19.44 -5.01
C LEU A 237 12.69 19.26 -3.90
N ASN A 238 13.69 18.40 -4.10
CA ASN A 238 14.80 18.24 -3.15
C ASN A 238 15.62 19.53 -3.04
N TYR A 239 15.92 20.15 -4.19
CA TYR A 239 16.57 21.46 -4.23
C TYR A 239 15.76 22.51 -3.46
N LEU A 240 14.46 22.63 -3.74
CA LEU A 240 13.57 23.58 -3.04
C LEU A 240 13.55 23.34 -1.53
N LEU A 241 13.46 22.08 -1.08
CA LEU A 241 13.51 21.74 0.35
C LEU A 241 14.85 22.16 0.99
N LYS A 242 15.97 21.84 0.34
CA LYS A 242 17.32 22.17 0.82
C LYS A 242 17.54 23.68 0.97
N GLN A 243 16.92 24.51 0.13
CA GLN A 243 17.03 25.97 0.28
C GLN A 243 16.45 26.49 1.61
N HIS A 244 15.50 25.77 2.20
CA HIS A 244 14.80 26.18 3.42
C HIS A 244 15.30 25.48 4.69
N GLU A 245 15.52 24.16 4.63
CA GLU A 245 15.87 23.34 5.81
C GLU A 245 17.34 22.92 5.83
N GLY A 246 18.01 22.95 4.67
CA GLY A 246 19.34 22.39 4.47
C GLY A 246 19.39 20.86 4.41
N SER A 247 18.29 20.16 4.65
CA SER A 247 18.17 18.70 4.61
C SER A 247 17.71 18.19 3.22
N SER A 248 18.21 17.02 2.82
CA SER A 248 17.90 16.36 1.55
C SER A 248 17.09 15.10 1.83
N PHE A 249 15.92 14.96 1.21
CA PHE A 249 15.15 13.70 1.28
C PHE A 249 15.65 12.65 0.29
N MET A 250 16.57 13.04 -0.60
CA MET A 250 17.18 12.17 -1.62
C MET A 250 18.54 11.61 -1.19
N ASP A 251 19.15 12.14 -0.13
CA ASP A 251 20.42 11.64 0.39
C ASP A 251 20.27 10.21 0.90
N ASN A 252 21.29 9.38 0.62
CA ASN A 252 21.31 7.96 0.92
C ASN A 252 20.16 7.13 0.31
N LYS A 253 19.35 7.72 -0.58
CA LYS A 253 18.35 7.00 -1.35
C LYS A 253 18.99 6.31 -2.56
N ILE A 254 18.48 5.13 -2.87
CA ILE A 254 18.85 4.32 -4.03
C ILE A 254 18.00 4.79 -5.22
N LEU A 255 18.64 5.25 -6.29
CA LEU A 255 17.97 5.78 -7.48
C LEU A 255 18.12 4.83 -8.65
N ILE A 256 17.00 4.28 -9.15
CA ILE A 256 17.00 3.30 -10.25
C ILE A 256 16.31 3.91 -11.47
N GLY A 257 16.99 3.91 -12.62
CA GLY A 257 16.44 4.43 -13.87
C GLY A 257 15.59 3.39 -14.59
N CYS A 258 14.34 3.72 -14.93
CA CYS A 258 13.52 2.91 -15.84
C CYS A 258 13.98 3.09 -17.29
N THR A 259 14.19 1.99 -18.03
CA THR A 259 14.71 2.04 -19.41
C THR A 259 13.61 1.98 -20.47
N ASN A 260 12.80 0.92 -20.49
CA ASN A 260 11.81 0.68 -21.53
C ASN A 260 10.37 0.92 -21.07
N ARG A 261 9.66 1.74 -21.85
CA ARG A 261 8.24 2.07 -21.67
C ARG A 261 7.47 2.16 -22.99
N GLY A 262 8.10 1.81 -24.12
CA GLY A 262 7.50 1.89 -25.46
C GLY A 262 6.32 0.94 -25.69
N GLY A 263 6.17 -0.12 -24.89
CA GLY A 263 5.09 -1.10 -24.96
C GLY A 263 3.77 -0.59 -24.38
N LEU A 264 3.22 0.50 -24.94
CA LEU A 264 2.08 1.22 -24.38
C LEU A 264 0.87 0.30 -24.14
N SER A 265 0.31 0.35 -22.93
CA SER A 265 -0.83 -0.49 -22.55
C SER A 265 -2.06 -0.22 -23.41
N GLY A 266 -2.71 -1.28 -23.87
CA GLY A 266 -3.85 -1.28 -24.80
C GLY A 266 -3.50 -1.01 -26.26
N SER A 267 -2.20 -0.87 -26.60
CA SER A 267 -1.79 -0.67 -27.99
C SER A 267 -1.69 -1.99 -28.76
N ARG A 268 -1.77 -1.92 -30.10
CA ARG A 268 -1.58 -3.08 -30.98
C ARG A 268 -0.14 -3.59 -31.06
N TYR A 269 0.78 -2.91 -30.38
CA TYR A 269 2.21 -3.23 -30.32
C TYR A 269 2.69 -3.30 -28.86
N GLU A 270 1.78 -3.55 -27.92
CA GLU A 270 2.03 -3.52 -26.48
C GLU A 270 3.18 -4.44 -25.99
N MET A 271 3.52 -5.48 -26.76
CA MET A 271 4.67 -6.37 -26.49
C MET A 271 6.00 -5.88 -27.09
N ASP A 272 6.00 -4.82 -27.91
CA ASP A 272 7.19 -4.18 -28.50
C ASP A 272 7.69 -3.08 -27.56
N ASP A 273 8.28 -3.51 -26.44
CA ASP A 273 8.61 -2.62 -25.34
C ASP A 273 9.98 -1.96 -25.54
N LEU A 274 9.98 -0.95 -26.41
CA LEU A 274 11.17 -0.21 -26.82
C LEU A 274 11.75 0.63 -25.67
N VAL A 275 13.07 0.87 -25.74
CA VAL A 275 13.80 1.79 -24.85
C VAL A 275 13.41 3.22 -25.21
N THR A 276 12.62 3.85 -24.35
CA THR A 276 12.06 5.20 -24.57
C THR A 276 12.21 6.12 -23.38
N ALA A 277 12.75 5.61 -22.25
CA ALA A 277 13.10 6.40 -21.08
C ALA A 277 14.63 6.50 -21.00
N TYR A 278 15.27 6.06 -19.91
CA TYR A 278 16.72 6.13 -19.81
C TYR A 278 17.42 5.06 -20.67
N THR A 279 18.51 5.45 -21.34
CA THR A 279 19.50 4.47 -21.82
C THR A 279 20.43 4.03 -20.70
N ILE A 280 21.14 2.92 -20.87
CA ILE A 280 22.14 2.48 -19.88
C ILE A 280 23.28 3.50 -19.72
N GLU A 281 23.62 4.20 -20.80
CA GLU A 281 24.61 5.28 -20.79
C GLU A 281 24.13 6.48 -19.97
N ASP A 282 22.85 6.86 -20.08
CA ASP A 282 22.28 7.93 -19.24
C ASP A 282 22.35 7.58 -17.76
N ILE A 283 21.96 6.35 -17.38
CA ILE A 283 21.97 5.87 -15.99
C ILE A 283 23.41 5.92 -15.43
N HIS A 284 24.40 5.47 -16.21
CA HIS A 284 25.81 5.53 -15.82
C HIS A 284 26.31 6.97 -15.67
N ARG A 285 26.04 7.82 -16.66
CA ARG A 285 26.47 9.23 -16.69
C ARG A 285 25.90 10.05 -15.55
N LEU A 286 24.62 9.85 -15.21
CA LEU A 286 23.95 10.49 -14.08
C LEU A 286 24.35 9.88 -12.72
N GLY A 287 25.07 8.76 -12.74
CA GLY A 287 25.46 8.05 -11.53
C GLY A 287 24.26 7.52 -10.75
N LEU A 288 23.20 7.08 -11.44
CA LEU A 288 22.12 6.32 -10.83
C LEU A 288 22.63 4.94 -10.39
N ASP A 289 21.96 4.35 -9.42
CA ASP A 289 22.45 3.17 -8.71
C ASP A 289 22.09 1.85 -9.43
N GLY A 290 21.08 1.86 -10.30
CA GLY A 290 20.75 0.69 -11.12
C GLY A 290 19.81 0.97 -12.28
N ALA A 291 19.60 -0.04 -13.11
CA ALA A 291 18.73 0.04 -14.28
C ALA A 291 17.56 -0.94 -14.16
N LYS A 292 16.33 -0.43 -14.29
CA LYS A 292 15.12 -1.25 -14.36
C LYS A 292 14.70 -1.42 -15.80
N MET A 293 14.39 -2.66 -16.17
CA MET A 293 13.84 -3.02 -17.48
C MET A 293 12.78 -4.10 -17.34
N MET A 294 11.92 -4.25 -18.34
CA MET A 294 10.87 -5.28 -18.34
C MET A 294 10.72 -5.98 -19.67
N PHE A 295 10.21 -7.20 -19.64
CA PHE A 295 9.64 -7.82 -20.83
C PHE A 295 8.33 -8.51 -20.46
N ARG A 296 7.43 -8.59 -21.45
CA ARG A 296 6.22 -9.38 -21.35
C ARG A 296 6.23 -10.45 -22.44
N LEU A 297 5.94 -11.69 -22.05
CA LEU A 297 5.88 -12.83 -22.95
C LEU A 297 4.43 -13.15 -23.29
N ASP A 298 3.98 -12.68 -24.44
CA ASP A 298 2.91 -13.35 -25.17
C ASP A 298 3.49 -14.53 -25.94
N LEU A 299 2.89 -15.71 -25.78
CA LEU A 299 3.27 -16.96 -26.44
C LEU A 299 2.19 -17.47 -27.40
N GLU A 300 0.97 -16.93 -27.33
CA GLU A 300 -0.21 -17.53 -27.94
C GLU A 300 -0.72 -16.72 -29.13
N THR A 301 -0.46 -15.40 -29.15
CA THR A 301 -0.97 -14.53 -30.22
C THR A 301 0.13 -14.13 -31.21
N ASN A 302 -0.27 -13.38 -32.24
CA ASN A 302 0.67 -12.83 -33.20
C ASN A 302 1.65 -11.80 -32.57
N MET A 303 1.40 -11.34 -31.34
CA MET A 303 2.26 -10.41 -30.61
C MET A 303 3.55 -11.06 -30.08
N ALA A 304 3.63 -12.39 -30.06
CA ALA A 304 4.84 -13.12 -29.65
C ALA A 304 6.14 -12.66 -30.35
N ARG A 305 6.06 -12.24 -31.62
CA ARG A 305 7.19 -11.68 -32.37
C ARG A 305 7.77 -10.40 -31.73
N TYR A 306 6.94 -9.61 -31.08
CA TYR A 306 7.37 -8.40 -30.38
C TYR A 306 7.94 -8.73 -29.00
N SER A 307 7.37 -9.73 -28.31
CA SER A 307 8.00 -10.31 -27.10
C SER A 307 9.44 -10.72 -27.38
N GLN A 308 9.69 -11.37 -28.52
CA GLN A 308 11.03 -11.77 -28.95
C GLN A 308 11.98 -10.58 -29.17
N ARG A 309 11.50 -9.50 -29.81
CA ARG A 309 12.30 -8.27 -30.01
C ARG A 309 12.63 -7.58 -28.68
N THR A 310 11.67 -7.56 -27.76
CA THR A 310 11.87 -7.00 -26.40
C THR A 310 12.88 -7.83 -25.61
N LEU A 311 12.85 -9.17 -25.71
CA LEU A 311 13.85 -10.05 -25.10
C LEU A 311 15.27 -9.75 -25.61
N GLU A 312 15.44 -9.56 -26.93
CA GLU A 312 16.74 -9.19 -27.51
C GLU A 312 17.22 -7.83 -26.98
N SER A 313 16.31 -6.86 -26.88
CA SER A 313 16.59 -5.52 -26.34
C SER A 313 17.01 -5.57 -24.87
N CYS A 314 16.31 -6.35 -24.04
CA CYS A 314 16.70 -6.60 -22.64
C CYS A 314 18.07 -7.26 -22.55
N SER A 315 18.36 -8.27 -23.38
CA SER A 315 19.67 -8.92 -23.42
C SER A 315 20.80 -7.94 -23.75
N LYS A 316 20.58 -7.01 -24.70
CA LYS A 316 21.54 -5.94 -25.04
C LYS A 316 21.76 -4.98 -23.87
N MET A 317 20.69 -4.52 -23.23
CA MET A 317 20.78 -3.64 -22.05
C MET A 317 21.51 -4.31 -20.87
N ILE A 318 21.25 -5.60 -20.60
CA ILE A 318 21.94 -6.34 -19.54
C ILE A 318 23.43 -6.44 -19.84
N ARG A 319 23.83 -6.68 -21.10
CA ARG A 319 25.25 -6.67 -21.48
C ARG A 319 25.92 -5.33 -21.21
N GLN A 320 25.24 -4.22 -21.51
CA GLN A 320 25.74 -2.89 -21.20
C GLN A 320 25.83 -2.65 -19.68
N CYS A 321 24.84 -3.06 -18.90
CA CYS A 321 24.90 -2.96 -17.43
C CYS A 321 26.08 -3.77 -16.86
N ASN A 322 26.35 -4.95 -17.41
CA ASN A 322 27.49 -5.77 -17.03
C ASN A 322 28.84 -5.10 -17.32
N GLN A 323 28.95 -4.26 -18.35
CA GLN A 323 30.17 -3.48 -18.64
C GLN A 323 30.44 -2.43 -17.56
N TYR A 324 29.39 -1.86 -16.96
CA TYR A 324 29.48 -0.85 -15.90
C TYR A 324 29.40 -1.44 -14.48
N ASN A 325 29.36 -2.78 -14.34
CA ASN A 325 29.07 -3.47 -13.08
C ASN A 325 27.81 -2.95 -12.37
N MET A 326 26.79 -2.62 -13.16
CA MET A 326 25.56 -2.01 -12.68
C MET A 326 24.48 -3.06 -12.41
N PRO A 327 23.78 -3.00 -11.26
CA PRO A 327 22.61 -3.83 -10.99
C PRO A 327 21.50 -3.62 -12.02
N VAL A 328 20.88 -4.73 -12.41
CA VAL A 328 19.72 -4.79 -13.30
C VAL A 328 18.52 -5.25 -12.51
N PHE A 329 17.44 -4.48 -12.53
CA PHE A 329 16.14 -4.87 -11.99
C PHE A 329 15.25 -5.31 -13.15
N LEU A 330 15.28 -6.61 -13.44
CA LEU A 330 14.54 -7.21 -14.55
C LEU A 330 13.15 -7.61 -14.07
N GLU A 331 12.11 -7.12 -14.75
CA GLU A 331 10.70 -7.45 -14.50
C GLU A 331 10.19 -8.39 -15.62
N PRO A 332 10.30 -9.73 -15.43
CA PRO A 332 9.87 -10.70 -16.41
C PRO A 332 8.43 -11.15 -16.14
N LEU A 333 7.52 -10.98 -17.10
CA LEU A 333 6.10 -11.36 -16.92
C LEU A 333 5.60 -12.16 -18.11
N THR A 334 4.96 -13.29 -17.88
CA THR A 334 4.17 -13.96 -18.92
C THR A 334 2.76 -13.40 -18.91
N VAL A 335 2.19 -13.17 -20.09
CA VAL A 335 0.86 -12.57 -20.26
C VAL A 335 -0.05 -13.45 -21.11
N GLU A 336 -1.35 -13.24 -20.93
CA GLU A 336 -2.40 -13.79 -21.79
C GLU A 336 -3.31 -12.69 -22.28
N ARG A 337 -3.87 -12.92 -23.47
CA ARG A 337 -4.84 -12.01 -24.05
C ARG A 337 -6.24 -12.35 -23.55
N GLN A 338 -6.88 -11.35 -22.97
CA GLN A 338 -8.24 -11.42 -22.45
C GLN A 338 -9.28 -11.30 -23.58
N ASN A 339 -10.52 -11.66 -23.28
CA ASN A 339 -11.64 -11.63 -24.23
C ASN A 339 -11.95 -10.21 -24.76
N ASP A 340 -11.74 -9.19 -23.94
CA ASP A 340 -11.88 -7.77 -24.30
C ASP A 340 -10.70 -7.25 -25.15
N GLY A 341 -9.71 -8.11 -25.41
CA GLY A 341 -8.51 -7.82 -26.18
C GLY A 341 -7.37 -7.20 -25.36
N SER A 342 -7.56 -6.95 -24.07
CA SER A 342 -6.51 -6.51 -23.14
C SER A 342 -5.54 -7.65 -22.81
N TYR A 343 -4.45 -7.34 -22.11
CA TYR A 343 -3.49 -8.34 -21.62
C TYR A 343 -3.48 -8.34 -20.09
N SER A 344 -3.56 -9.52 -19.50
CA SER A 344 -3.32 -9.74 -18.07
C SER A 344 -2.03 -10.53 -17.86
N VAL A 345 -1.45 -10.42 -16.68
CA VAL A 345 -0.29 -11.24 -16.28
C VAL A 345 -0.81 -12.60 -15.81
N LYS A 346 -0.17 -13.69 -16.25
CA LYS A 346 -0.42 -15.03 -15.69
C LYS A 346 0.24 -15.13 -14.31
N LEU A 347 -0.59 -15.14 -13.26
CA LEU A 347 -0.15 -15.16 -11.86
C LEU A 347 -0.11 -16.59 -11.28
N THR A 348 0.66 -17.48 -11.93
CA THR A 348 0.86 -18.86 -11.46
C THR A 348 2.34 -19.13 -11.18
N ALA A 349 2.64 -20.03 -10.24
CA ALA A 349 4.02 -20.45 -9.96
C ALA A 349 4.69 -21.06 -11.21
N ASP A 350 3.98 -21.90 -11.94
CA ASP A 350 4.47 -22.56 -13.16
C ASP A 350 4.93 -21.56 -14.23
N ASP A 351 4.10 -20.54 -14.51
CA ASP A 351 4.43 -19.51 -15.49
C ASP A 351 5.63 -18.66 -15.02
N LEU A 352 5.66 -18.27 -13.74
CA LEU A 352 6.79 -17.52 -13.20
C LEU A 352 8.09 -18.32 -13.25
N ILE A 353 8.10 -19.60 -12.84
CA ILE A 353 9.29 -20.46 -12.84
C ILE A 353 9.87 -20.59 -14.25
N LYS A 354 9.02 -20.83 -15.26
CA LYS A 354 9.45 -20.89 -16.67
C LYS A 354 10.04 -19.56 -17.13
N THR A 355 9.39 -18.45 -16.76
CA THR A 355 9.82 -17.10 -17.16
C THR A 355 11.14 -16.71 -16.47
N ILE A 356 11.34 -17.05 -15.20
CA ILE A 356 12.56 -16.76 -14.44
C ILE A 356 13.78 -17.47 -15.04
N GLY A 357 13.62 -18.72 -15.49
CA GLY A 357 14.68 -19.45 -16.19
C GLY A 357 15.16 -18.74 -17.45
N ILE A 358 14.24 -18.09 -18.19
CA ILE A 358 14.58 -17.26 -19.36
C ILE A 358 15.26 -15.97 -18.90
N ALA A 359 14.65 -15.27 -17.94
CA ALA A 359 15.09 -13.96 -17.48
C ALA A 359 16.53 -13.95 -16.96
N THR A 360 16.88 -14.96 -16.16
CA THR A 360 18.20 -15.07 -15.52
C THR A 360 19.31 -15.48 -16.49
N ALA A 361 18.96 -16.03 -17.66
CA ALA A 361 19.91 -16.38 -18.73
C ALA A 361 20.25 -15.21 -19.67
N LEU A 362 19.52 -14.09 -19.59
CA LEU A 362 19.72 -12.95 -20.51
C LEU A 362 21.06 -12.24 -20.27
N GLY A 363 21.65 -11.73 -21.36
CA GLY A 363 22.79 -10.80 -21.27
C GLY A 363 24.15 -11.41 -20.91
N GLY A 364 24.29 -12.74 -20.97
CA GLY A 364 25.57 -13.47 -20.89
C GLY A 364 26.20 -13.61 -19.51
N ARG A 365 25.80 -12.79 -18.53
CA ARG A 365 26.19 -12.93 -17.12
C ARG A 365 25.04 -12.47 -16.23
N SER A 366 24.66 -13.30 -15.27
CA SER A 366 23.51 -13.08 -14.38
C SER A 366 23.87 -12.44 -13.04
N SER A 367 25.15 -12.20 -12.74
CA SER A 367 25.58 -11.77 -11.39
C SER A 367 24.99 -10.44 -10.93
N ASN A 368 24.55 -9.60 -11.86
CA ASN A 368 24.01 -8.28 -11.56
C ASN A 368 22.48 -8.24 -11.68
N ILE A 369 21.83 -9.36 -12.02
CA ILE A 369 20.38 -9.42 -12.21
C ILE A 369 19.70 -9.58 -10.85
N TRP A 370 18.81 -8.65 -10.55
CA TRP A 370 17.76 -8.71 -9.55
C TRP A 370 16.44 -8.93 -10.28
N LEU A 371 15.65 -9.87 -9.80
CA LEU A 371 14.34 -10.15 -10.37
C LEU A 371 13.29 -9.30 -9.65
N LYS A 372 12.42 -8.65 -10.42
CA LYS A 372 11.23 -7.97 -9.91
C LYS A 372 10.01 -8.80 -10.34
N ILE A 373 9.41 -9.55 -9.42
CA ILE A 373 8.34 -10.52 -9.73
C ILE A 373 7.19 -10.47 -8.72
N PRO A 374 5.95 -10.80 -9.10
CA PRO A 374 4.81 -10.78 -8.19
C PRO A 374 4.87 -11.94 -7.19
N TYR A 375 4.28 -11.74 -6.02
CA TYR A 375 3.93 -12.86 -5.13
C TYR A 375 2.76 -13.66 -5.72
N VAL A 376 2.81 -14.98 -5.60
CA VAL A 376 1.76 -15.92 -6.05
C VAL A 376 1.67 -17.09 -5.09
N LYS A 377 0.60 -17.89 -5.19
CA LYS A 377 0.51 -19.17 -4.46
C LYS A 377 1.68 -20.09 -4.85
N ASP A 378 2.14 -20.91 -3.90
CA ASP A 378 3.26 -21.85 -4.07
C ASP A 378 4.60 -21.14 -4.35
N TYR A 379 4.78 -19.95 -3.73
CA TYR A 379 5.93 -19.06 -3.93
C TYR A 379 7.28 -19.70 -3.55
N GLU A 380 7.28 -20.67 -2.64
CA GLU A 380 8.47 -21.43 -2.25
C GLU A 380 9.11 -22.20 -3.43
N TYR A 381 8.33 -22.57 -4.45
CA TYR A 381 8.88 -23.13 -5.69
C TYR A 381 9.43 -22.04 -6.61
N VAL A 382 8.76 -20.88 -6.66
CA VAL A 382 9.19 -19.71 -7.45
C VAL A 382 10.55 -19.22 -6.99
N VAL A 383 10.74 -18.99 -5.68
CA VAL A 383 12.01 -18.48 -5.14
C VAL A 383 13.18 -19.45 -5.31
N ARG A 384 12.92 -20.77 -5.38
CA ARG A 384 13.93 -21.81 -5.63
C ARG A 384 14.31 -21.95 -7.11
N SER A 385 13.60 -21.31 -8.03
CA SER A 385 13.92 -21.35 -9.47
C SER A 385 15.17 -20.56 -9.85
N THR A 386 15.76 -19.82 -8.91
CA THR A 386 16.94 -18.97 -9.14
C THR A 386 17.77 -18.78 -7.86
N ALA A 387 19.07 -18.53 -8.03
CA ALA A 387 19.96 -18.07 -6.97
C ALA A 387 20.09 -16.53 -6.93
N ASN A 388 19.48 -15.83 -7.90
CA ASN A 388 19.50 -14.37 -7.97
C ASN A 388 18.60 -13.75 -6.89
N PRO A 389 18.91 -12.52 -6.45
CA PRO A 389 18.05 -11.78 -5.53
C PRO A 389 16.72 -11.42 -6.20
N ILE A 390 15.65 -11.46 -5.41
CA ILE A 390 14.27 -11.19 -5.80
C ILE A 390 13.77 -9.98 -5.01
N LEU A 391 13.19 -9.00 -5.70
CA LEU A 391 12.32 -7.98 -5.13
C LEU A 391 10.88 -8.32 -5.51
N MET A 392 10.02 -8.43 -4.52
CA MET A 392 8.60 -8.61 -4.75
C MET A 392 7.99 -7.32 -5.31
N LEU A 393 7.12 -7.45 -6.30
CA LEU A 393 6.29 -6.33 -6.76
C LEU A 393 4.86 -6.49 -6.24
N GLY A 394 4.20 -5.35 -5.98
CA GLY A 394 2.79 -5.31 -5.67
C GLY A 394 1.91 -5.37 -6.92
N GLY A 395 0.69 -5.87 -6.75
CA GLY A 395 -0.32 -5.98 -7.80
C GLY A 395 -1.03 -4.66 -8.11
N GLU A 396 -2.31 -4.77 -8.44
CA GLU A 396 -3.20 -3.60 -8.49
C GLU A 396 -3.60 -3.19 -7.08
N SER A 397 -3.92 -1.91 -6.91
CA SER A 397 -4.41 -1.43 -5.62
C SER A 397 -5.84 -1.90 -5.42
N THR A 398 -6.08 -2.65 -4.34
CA THR A 398 -7.39 -3.15 -3.92
C THR A 398 -8.11 -2.15 -3.00
N GLY A 399 -7.48 -1.03 -2.65
CA GLY A 399 -8.02 -0.03 -1.73
C GLY A 399 -7.85 -0.37 -0.25
N ASN A 400 -7.35 -1.56 0.09
CA ASN A 400 -6.98 -1.97 1.43
C ASN A 400 -5.53 -2.51 1.44
N PRO A 401 -4.61 -1.94 2.24
CA PRO A 401 -3.22 -2.39 2.29
C PRO A 401 -3.01 -3.73 3.01
N THR A 402 -3.97 -4.27 3.78
CA THR A 402 -3.79 -5.49 4.59
C THR A 402 -3.37 -6.70 3.74
N ASP A 403 -4.03 -6.94 2.61
CA ASP A 403 -3.66 -8.04 1.70
C ASP A 403 -2.23 -7.89 1.16
N THR A 404 -1.80 -6.65 0.94
CA THR A 404 -0.45 -6.37 0.47
C THR A 404 0.59 -6.66 1.57
N LEU A 405 0.28 -6.32 2.82
CA LEU A 405 1.12 -6.64 3.98
C LEU A 405 1.26 -8.15 4.16
N GLU A 406 0.15 -8.90 4.13
CA GLU A 406 0.18 -10.35 4.25
C GLU A 406 0.98 -11.03 3.13
N ASN A 407 0.81 -10.56 1.88
CA ASN A 407 1.55 -11.10 0.75
C ASN A 407 3.06 -10.85 0.89
N PHE A 408 3.47 -9.70 1.44
CA PHE A 408 4.88 -9.44 1.72
C PHE A 408 5.42 -10.27 2.88
N GLU A 409 4.66 -10.45 3.96
CA GLU A 409 5.06 -11.32 5.06
C GLU A 409 5.31 -12.76 4.56
N LYS A 410 4.31 -13.34 3.88
CA LYS A 410 4.40 -14.69 3.30
C LYS A 410 5.55 -14.80 2.29
N GLY A 411 5.72 -13.77 1.45
CA GLY A 411 6.73 -13.75 0.41
C GLY A 411 8.17 -13.63 0.91
N VAL A 412 8.44 -12.78 1.91
CA VAL A 412 9.77 -12.71 2.56
C VAL A 412 10.08 -14.03 3.26
N GLY A 413 9.10 -14.63 3.93
CA GLY A 413 9.25 -15.93 4.60
C GLY A 413 9.57 -17.10 3.65
N ALA A 414 9.32 -16.96 2.34
CA ALA A 414 9.48 -18.06 1.39
C ALA A 414 10.94 -18.40 1.05
N GLY A 415 11.88 -17.45 1.15
CA GLY A 415 13.27 -17.73 0.78
C GLY A 415 14.27 -16.60 1.06
N LYS A 416 15.51 -16.97 1.40
CA LYS A 416 16.60 -16.02 1.73
C LYS A 416 17.04 -15.13 0.56
N ASN A 417 16.73 -15.52 -0.67
CA ASN A 417 16.98 -14.71 -1.87
C ASN A 417 15.87 -13.69 -2.14
N VAL A 418 14.77 -13.69 -1.38
CA VAL A 418 13.84 -12.56 -1.35
C VAL A 418 14.48 -11.44 -0.53
N LYS A 419 14.88 -10.38 -1.23
CA LYS A 419 15.67 -9.25 -0.69
C LYS A 419 14.87 -7.97 -0.56
N GLY A 420 13.55 -8.09 -0.52
CA GLY A 420 12.63 -6.98 -0.25
C GLY A 420 11.66 -6.74 -1.39
N CYS A 421 11.34 -5.49 -1.67
CA CYS A 421 10.28 -5.14 -2.61
C CYS A 421 10.57 -3.91 -3.48
N LEU A 422 9.98 -3.91 -4.67
CA LEU A 422 9.97 -2.78 -5.60
C LEU A 422 8.52 -2.55 -6.05
N VAL A 423 7.83 -1.60 -5.41
CA VAL A 423 6.36 -1.54 -5.39
C VAL A 423 5.87 -0.14 -5.73
N GLY A 424 4.86 -0.06 -6.60
CA GLY A 424 4.27 1.22 -7.03
C GLY A 424 2.86 1.40 -6.48
N ARG A 425 1.87 0.99 -7.28
CA ARG A 425 0.44 1.29 -7.10
C ARG A 425 -0.08 1.06 -5.67
N ASN A 426 0.23 -0.07 -5.05
CA ASN A 426 -0.31 -0.42 -3.72
C ASN A 426 0.25 0.44 -2.59
N LEU A 427 1.50 0.91 -2.70
CA LEU A 427 2.08 1.83 -1.71
C LEU A 427 1.67 3.27 -1.96
N LEU A 428 1.63 3.68 -3.23
CA LEU A 428 1.32 5.05 -3.61
C LEU A 428 -0.17 5.37 -3.39
N TYR A 429 -1.05 4.40 -3.67
CA TYR A 429 -2.50 4.53 -3.56
C TYR A 429 -3.08 3.41 -2.69
N PRO A 430 -2.85 3.40 -1.37
CA PRO A 430 -3.38 2.38 -0.46
C PRO A 430 -4.86 2.65 -0.09
N GLY A 431 -5.69 2.93 -1.10
CA GLY A 431 -7.05 3.43 -0.88
C GLY A 431 -7.06 4.85 -0.31
N PHE A 432 -7.73 5.03 0.82
CA PHE A 432 -7.81 6.32 1.51
C PHE A 432 -6.76 6.51 2.62
N ASP A 433 -5.91 5.51 2.86
CA ASP A 433 -4.87 5.61 3.88
C ASP A 433 -3.65 6.43 3.43
N ASP A 434 -2.76 6.73 4.38
CA ASP A 434 -1.53 7.48 4.20
C ASP A 434 -0.42 6.61 3.60
N PRO A 435 0.12 6.98 2.41
CA PRO A 435 1.26 6.27 1.82
C PRO A 435 2.44 6.09 2.77
N LYS A 436 2.79 7.10 3.59
CA LYS A 436 3.95 7.02 4.51
C LYS A 436 3.73 5.92 5.55
N ALA A 437 2.54 5.90 6.17
CA ALA A 437 2.19 4.94 7.21
C ALA A 437 2.22 3.50 6.68
N VAL A 438 1.64 3.28 5.50
CA VAL A 438 1.67 1.98 4.81
C VAL A 438 3.10 1.58 4.43
N GLY A 439 3.90 2.52 3.95
CA GLY A 439 5.31 2.31 3.62
C GLY A 439 6.13 1.88 4.84
N LEU A 440 5.91 2.49 6.01
CA LEU A 440 6.58 2.11 7.26
C LEU A 440 6.24 0.66 7.66
N ALA A 441 4.96 0.29 7.61
CA ALA A 441 4.52 -1.07 7.90
C ALA A 441 5.13 -2.10 6.95
N VAL A 442 5.12 -1.83 5.64
CA VAL A 442 5.80 -2.67 4.65
C VAL A 442 7.28 -2.78 4.95
N ALA A 443 7.95 -1.68 5.34
CA ALA A 443 9.36 -1.71 5.64
C ALA A 443 9.70 -2.56 6.87
N LYS A 444 8.88 -2.55 7.92
CA LYS A 444 9.08 -3.44 9.07
C LYS A 444 8.91 -4.92 8.72
N ILE A 445 7.93 -5.26 7.90
CA ILE A 445 7.80 -6.64 7.37
C ILE A 445 9.05 -7.02 6.58
N ILE A 446 9.46 -6.17 5.63
CA ILE A 446 10.55 -6.49 4.70
C ILE A 446 11.92 -6.56 5.40
N LYS A 447 12.21 -5.63 6.32
CA LYS A 447 13.56 -5.45 6.87
C LYS A 447 13.75 -6.13 8.21
N GLU A 448 12.67 -6.27 8.98
CA GLU A 448 12.72 -6.78 10.35
C GLU A 448 11.89 -8.08 10.54
N ASN A 449 11.25 -8.59 9.49
CA ASN A 449 10.38 -9.78 9.53
C ASN A 449 9.25 -9.67 10.56
N TRP A 450 8.68 -8.48 10.72
CA TRP A 450 7.45 -8.32 11.49
C TRP A 450 6.30 -9.10 10.84
N ASN A 451 5.37 -9.58 11.66
CA ASN A 451 4.11 -10.13 11.17
C ASN A 451 3.17 -8.99 10.72
N THR A 452 2.11 -9.34 9.99
CA THR A 452 1.14 -8.37 9.48
C THR A 452 0.39 -7.63 10.60
N GLU A 453 0.09 -8.29 11.71
CA GLU A 453 -0.66 -7.69 12.82
C GLU A 453 0.11 -6.51 13.45
N ASP A 454 1.38 -6.71 13.79
CA ASP A 454 2.24 -5.67 14.35
C ASP A 454 2.47 -4.53 13.36
N ALA A 455 2.61 -4.86 12.07
CA ALA A 455 2.77 -3.87 11.01
C ALA A 455 1.52 -2.99 10.83
N VAL A 456 0.31 -3.57 10.97
CA VAL A 456 -0.96 -2.83 10.89
C VAL A 456 -1.13 -1.88 12.07
N LYS A 457 -0.74 -2.28 13.28
CA LYS A 457 -0.75 -1.38 14.45
C LYS A 457 0.18 -0.19 14.23
N LEU A 458 1.41 -0.43 13.76
CA LEU A 458 2.36 0.65 13.44
C LEU A 458 1.82 1.60 12.36
N LEU A 459 1.16 1.05 11.34
CA LEU A 459 0.50 1.83 10.29
C LEU A 459 -0.55 2.76 10.92
N ALA A 460 -1.47 2.22 11.71
CA ALA A 460 -2.53 3.00 12.36
C ALA A 460 -1.95 4.13 13.23
N GLU A 461 -0.91 3.83 14.01
CA GLU A 461 -0.22 4.80 14.87
C GLU A 461 0.48 5.93 14.10
N ASN A 462 0.86 5.73 12.83
CA ASN A 462 1.62 6.71 12.03
C ASN A 462 0.78 7.44 10.98
N ARG A 463 -0.50 7.08 10.86
CA ARG A 463 -1.45 7.66 9.92
C ARG A 463 -1.56 9.18 10.10
N GLY A 464 -1.35 9.94 9.02
CA GLY A 464 -1.59 11.38 9.01
C GLY A 464 -0.64 12.25 9.83
N LYS A 465 0.46 11.69 10.37
CA LYS A 465 1.48 12.49 11.09
C LYS A 465 2.28 13.39 10.14
N ASP A 466 2.65 14.59 10.57
CA ASP A 466 3.50 15.54 9.82
C ASP A 466 2.94 15.91 8.44
N MET A 467 1.62 16.07 8.30
CA MET A 467 0.99 16.39 7.02
C MET A 467 1.29 17.80 6.52
N ASP A 468 1.68 18.73 7.40
CA ASP A 468 2.10 20.09 7.01
C ASP A 468 3.58 20.20 6.70
N PHE A 469 4.39 19.15 6.85
CA PHE A 469 5.85 19.25 6.78
C PHE A 469 6.36 20.11 5.60
N LEU A 470 6.00 19.77 4.36
CA LEU A 470 6.46 20.53 3.19
C LEU A 470 5.96 21.98 3.19
N THR A 471 4.72 22.21 3.64
CA THR A 471 4.14 23.55 3.72
C THR A 471 4.85 24.38 4.80
N SER A 472 5.12 23.78 5.95
CA SER A 472 5.81 24.44 7.05
C SER A 472 7.26 24.78 6.70
N THR A 473 7.96 23.90 5.98
CA THR A 473 9.35 24.10 5.58
C THR A 473 9.48 25.06 4.40
N ILE A 474 8.79 24.80 3.29
CA ILE A 474 8.97 25.55 2.04
C ILE A 474 8.21 26.88 2.07
N MET A 475 7.04 26.92 2.72
CA MET A 475 6.18 28.11 2.75
C MET A 475 6.16 28.84 4.10
N GLY A 476 6.68 28.24 5.17
CA GLY A 476 6.63 28.84 6.51
C GLY A 476 5.24 28.82 7.15
N ILE A 477 4.31 27.95 6.69
CA ILE A 477 2.92 27.89 7.17
C ILE A 477 2.63 26.51 7.76
N SER A 478 2.16 26.45 9.01
CA SER A 478 1.70 25.21 9.68
C SER A 478 0.17 25.13 9.70
N TYR A 479 -0.41 23.93 9.78
CA TYR A 479 -1.86 23.76 9.96
C TYR A 479 -2.41 24.28 11.29
N THR A 480 -1.54 24.67 12.21
CA THR A 480 -1.94 25.30 13.47
C THR A 480 -2.03 26.83 13.38
N SER A 481 -1.64 27.45 12.26
CA SER A 481 -1.82 28.89 12.05
C SER A 481 -3.21 29.21 11.53
N GLY A 482 -3.79 30.33 11.97
CA GLY A 482 -5.15 30.77 11.62
C GLY A 482 -5.40 31.12 10.14
N ASP A 483 -4.42 30.88 9.26
CA ASP A 483 -4.43 31.24 7.83
C ASP A 483 -4.73 30.02 6.93
N LEU A 484 -5.67 29.17 7.35
CA LEU A 484 -6.14 28.00 6.58
C LEU A 484 -7.09 28.34 5.43
N GLY A 485 -7.34 29.63 5.17
CA GLY A 485 -8.20 30.11 4.11
C GLY A 485 -7.56 29.95 2.73
N TYR A 486 -7.96 28.89 2.01
CA TYR A 486 -7.57 28.58 0.62
C TYR A 486 -6.06 28.49 0.37
N LEU A 487 -5.39 27.56 1.09
CA LEU A 487 -4.10 26.97 0.67
C LEU A 487 -4.31 25.76 -0.25
#